data_AF-A0A7R9T4V6-F1
#
_entry.id   AF-A0A7R9T4V6-F1
#
_cell.length_a   1.000
_cell.length_b   1.000
_cell.length_c   1.000
_cell.angle_alpha   90.00
_cell.angle_beta   90.00
_cell.angle_gamma   90.00
#
_symmetry.space_group_name_H-M   'P 1'
#
loop_
_entity.id
_entity.type
_entity.pdbx_description
1 polymer ?
#
loop_
_entity_poly.entity_id
_entity_poly.type
_entity_poly.pdbx_seq_one_letter_code
_entity_poly.pdbx_strand_id
1 'polypeptide(L)'
;MFERFFRAPRAKGRPGRRACASAWTTAIGACACALAWRATRDARAFDGAKRWFDRSSLKASTRARGDEDAETALRAEMARVDAVTNELTTPGVAEGVRRATRAATRGDGTRDVGTARRPSEALAEACATLAATSACALLVKTAMNLIGRRGFLDRERREGGDTLDDASRAAFLSATTTDFARRGVGELAAIARAIVERELREFNDGREEDEASASWTREDAIDFMRRCRETLSRALLVPSDVFSDPKALPFERKNRLHVKAPRSFPSWESMLLPPKNPDFDAALGAPSSGAESLAERERQVSNLKDIMNETRLVIRSPHFVVALNDAMHAAWASHADAMPQKFFGATRAARLSLARAALVVEATADRIASDPDGLLASIANESGVTYFGNSIW
;
A
#
# COMPACT_ATOMS: atom_id res chain seq x y z
N MET A 1 16.52 -15.56 58.78
CA MET A 1 16.79 -15.94 57.37
C MET A 1 16.07 -17.27 57.13
N PHE A 2 14.75 -17.22 57.02
CA PHE A 2 13.83 -18.36 57.11
C PHE A 2 13.27 -18.69 55.73
N GLU A 3 13.66 -19.82 55.16
CA GLU A 3 12.96 -20.47 54.05
C GLU A 3 12.07 -21.59 54.60
N ARG A 4 10.76 -21.46 54.41
CA ARG A 4 9.82 -22.58 54.36
C ARG A 4 8.50 -22.08 53.76
N PHE A 5 7.82 -23.00 53.06
CA PHE A 5 6.45 -22.95 52.51
C PHE A 5 6.34 -22.38 51.07
N PHE A 6 5.72 -23.01 50.06
CA PHE A 6 4.78 -24.14 49.98
C PHE A 6 4.88 -24.90 48.64
N ARG A 7 4.61 -26.20 48.75
CA ARG A 7 4.08 -27.16 47.77
C ARG A 7 3.23 -26.57 46.63
N ALA A 8 3.41 -27.16 45.46
CA ALA A 8 2.54 -27.07 44.30
C ALA A 8 1.10 -27.58 44.57
N PRO A 9 0.08 -27.00 43.91
CA PRO A 9 -1.14 -27.72 43.56
C PRO A 9 -1.06 -28.25 42.12
N ARG A 10 -1.34 -29.55 41.98
CA ARG A 10 -1.71 -30.17 40.70
C ARG A 10 -3.04 -29.57 40.23
N ALA A 11 -3.03 -28.79 39.15
CA ALA A 11 -4.24 -28.45 38.41
C ALA A 11 -4.36 -29.38 37.19
N LYS A 12 -5.26 -30.36 37.29
CA LYS A 12 -5.85 -31.04 36.11
C LYS A 12 -6.72 -30.00 35.38
N GLY A 13 -6.30 -29.58 34.18
CA GLY A 13 -7.09 -28.71 33.31
C GLY A 13 -6.92 -29.17 31.86
N ARG A 14 -8.04 -29.47 31.19
CA ARG A 14 -8.13 -29.94 29.79
C ARG A 14 -7.39 -29.03 28.80
N PRO A 15 -6.77 -29.55 27.71
CA PRO A 15 -6.23 -28.72 26.65
C PRO A 15 -7.41 -28.20 25.81
N GLY A 16 -7.80 -26.96 26.03
CA GLY A 16 -9.01 -26.38 25.44
C GLY A 16 -8.80 -24.97 24.94
N ARG A 17 -8.55 -24.86 23.63
CA ARG A 17 -9.13 -23.83 22.75
C ARG A 17 -9.01 -22.37 23.22
N ARG A 18 -7.81 -21.78 23.20
CA ARG A 18 -7.62 -20.31 23.24
C ARG A 18 -6.44 -19.75 22.42
N ALA A 19 -5.81 -20.52 21.53
CA ALA A 19 -4.51 -20.14 20.94
C ALA A 19 -4.53 -19.57 19.50
N CYS A 20 -5.64 -19.62 18.74
CA CYS A 20 -5.59 -19.24 17.31
C CYS A 20 -5.85 -17.76 16.98
N ALA A 21 -6.40 -16.96 17.91
CA ALA A 21 -6.76 -15.56 17.62
C ALA A 21 -5.64 -14.54 17.91
N SER A 22 -4.59 -14.91 18.66
CA SER A 22 -3.55 -13.98 19.13
C SER A 22 -2.30 -13.90 18.25
N ALA A 23 -2.12 -14.86 17.35
CA ALA A 23 -0.85 -15.07 16.67
C ALA A 23 -0.78 -14.30 15.32
N TRP A 24 -1.89 -14.27 14.57
CA TRP A 24 -2.08 -13.48 13.33
C TRP A 24 -1.81 -11.97 13.52
N THR A 25 -2.35 -11.42 14.61
CA THR A 25 -2.28 -10.00 14.97
C THR A 25 -0.87 -9.59 15.40
N THR A 26 -0.16 -10.50 16.05
CA THR A 26 1.22 -10.28 16.50
C THR A 26 2.19 -10.29 15.31
N ALA A 27 1.94 -11.11 14.28
CA ALA A 27 2.77 -11.20 13.08
C ALA A 27 2.60 -10.02 12.12
N ILE A 28 1.36 -9.55 11.89
CA ILE A 28 1.08 -8.33 11.11
C ILE A 28 1.66 -7.10 11.83
N GLY A 29 1.50 -7.04 13.15
CA GLY A 29 2.16 -6.06 14.01
C GLY A 29 3.68 -6.13 13.90
N ALA A 30 4.28 -7.33 13.87
CA ALA A 30 5.72 -7.52 13.71
C ALA A 30 6.24 -7.16 12.32
N CYS A 31 5.44 -7.26 11.25
CA CYS A 31 5.80 -6.82 9.89
C CYS A 31 5.68 -5.32 9.67
N ALA A 32 4.57 -4.73 10.14
CA ALA A 32 4.45 -3.27 10.25
C ALA A 32 5.58 -2.73 11.14
N CYS A 33 5.88 -3.42 12.25
CA CYS A 33 7.04 -3.14 13.07
C CYS A 33 8.34 -3.36 12.31
N ALA A 34 8.62 -4.43 11.56
CA ALA A 34 9.92 -4.65 10.91
C ALA A 34 10.24 -3.61 9.81
N LEU A 35 9.21 -3.14 9.09
CA LEU A 35 9.30 -2.00 8.17
C LEU A 35 9.45 -0.67 8.93
N ALA A 36 8.81 -0.55 10.10
CA ALA A 36 9.02 0.58 11.01
C ALA A 36 10.35 0.50 11.79
N TRP A 37 10.93 -0.68 12.06
CA TRP A 37 12.00 -0.90 13.04
C TRP A 37 13.37 -0.61 12.45
N ARG A 38 13.49 -0.65 11.12
CA ARG A 38 14.64 -0.05 10.45
C ARG A 38 14.62 1.48 10.52
N ALA A 39 13.55 2.13 11.02
CA ALA A 39 13.48 3.58 10.98
C ALA A 39 12.70 4.32 12.12
N THR A 40 12.11 3.69 13.15
CA THR A 40 11.54 4.37 14.35
C THR A 40 11.30 3.43 15.55
N ARG A 41 11.34 3.99 16.75
CA ARG A 41 11.67 3.35 18.05
C ARG A 41 10.53 3.39 19.08
N ASP A 42 9.26 3.32 18.67
CA ASP A 42 8.11 3.52 19.60
C ASP A 42 7.17 2.33 19.76
N ALA A 43 7.23 1.71 20.95
CA ALA A 43 6.46 0.53 21.36
C ALA A 43 4.99 0.83 21.75
N ARG A 44 4.56 2.10 21.78
CA ARG A 44 3.22 2.47 22.29
C ARG A 44 2.08 2.28 21.28
N ALA A 45 2.36 2.38 19.98
CA ALA A 45 1.38 2.12 18.91
C ALA A 45 0.96 0.63 18.89
N PHE A 46 1.90 -0.27 19.22
CA PHE A 46 1.70 -1.72 19.30
C PHE A 46 0.68 -2.12 20.39
N ASP A 47 0.74 -1.45 21.53
CA ASP A 47 -0.09 -1.73 22.71
C ASP A 47 -1.54 -1.26 22.58
N GLY A 48 -1.77 -0.23 21.75
CA GLY A 48 -3.11 0.28 21.42
C GLY A 48 -3.86 -0.64 20.46
N ALA A 49 -3.18 -1.08 19.39
CA ALA A 49 -3.71 -2.02 18.42
C ALA A 49 -4.09 -3.36 19.08
N LYS A 50 -3.18 -3.95 19.87
CA LYS A 50 -3.45 -5.21 20.60
C LYS A 50 -4.71 -5.15 21.48
N ARG A 51 -4.92 -4.04 22.20
CA ARG A 51 -6.07 -3.84 23.12
C ARG A 51 -7.42 -3.58 22.45
N TRP A 52 -7.43 -3.11 21.21
CA TRP A 52 -8.66 -2.97 20.43
C TRP A 52 -9.06 -4.32 19.83
N PHE A 53 -8.10 -5.11 19.33
CA PHE A 53 -8.34 -6.44 18.76
C PHE A 53 -8.82 -7.50 19.76
N ASP A 54 -8.33 -7.46 21.00
CA ASP A 54 -8.85 -8.29 22.09
C ASP A 54 -10.34 -7.98 22.38
N ARG A 55 -10.84 -6.77 22.05
CA ARG A 55 -12.26 -6.42 22.16
C ARG A 55 -13.08 -6.84 20.94
N SER A 56 -12.52 -6.75 19.73
CA SER A 56 -13.22 -7.07 18.47
C SER A 56 -13.35 -8.58 18.22
N SER A 57 -12.43 -9.40 18.76
CA SER A 57 -12.43 -10.87 18.61
C SER A 57 -13.44 -11.63 19.50
N LEU A 58 -14.21 -10.93 20.33
CA LEU A 58 -15.04 -11.54 21.38
C LEU A 58 -16.45 -11.97 20.94
N LYS A 59 -16.81 -11.97 19.65
CA LYS A 59 -18.14 -12.44 19.20
C LYS A 59 -18.17 -13.16 17.83
N ALA A 60 -17.17 -13.98 17.50
CA ALA A 60 -17.36 -14.98 16.42
C ALA A 60 -18.18 -16.16 16.98
N SER A 61 -19.49 -16.12 16.76
CA SER A 61 -20.47 -17.05 17.33
C SER A 61 -20.22 -18.49 16.88
N THR A 62 -20.04 -19.37 17.85
CA THR A 62 -20.20 -20.82 17.70
C THR A 62 -21.71 -21.13 17.67
N ARG A 63 -22.34 -21.16 16.48
CA ARG A 63 -23.68 -21.75 16.29
C ARG A 63 -23.81 -22.43 14.92
N ALA A 64 -24.66 -23.46 14.88
CA ALA A 64 -24.75 -24.52 13.89
C ALA A 64 -25.18 -24.05 12.49
N ARG A 65 -24.59 -24.67 11.45
CA ARG A 65 -24.63 -24.27 10.03
C ARG A 65 -25.91 -24.66 9.28
N GLY A 66 -26.60 -23.69 8.70
CA GLY A 66 -27.38 -23.77 7.46
C GLY A 66 -26.71 -22.95 6.35
N ASP A 67 -27.11 -23.10 5.08
CA ASP A 67 -26.44 -22.44 3.93
C ASP A 67 -26.41 -20.89 3.98
N GLU A 68 -27.28 -20.24 4.77
CA GLU A 68 -27.19 -18.80 5.09
C GLU A 68 -25.91 -18.42 5.88
N ASP A 69 -25.24 -19.38 6.51
CA ASP A 69 -24.08 -19.15 7.36
C ASP A 69 -22.77 -19.02 6.59
N ALA A 70 -22.64 -19.59 5.39
CA ALA A 70 -21.39 -19.55 4.63
C ALA A 70 -21.12 -18.17 4.02
N GLU A 71 -22.14 -17.57 3.41
CA GLU A 71 -22.07 -16.21 2.86
C GLU A 71 -21.90 -15.17 3.97
N THR A 72 -22.60 -15.37 5.10
CA THR A 72 -22.46 -14.52 6.28
C THR A 72 -21.05 -14.62 6.88
N ALA A 73 -20.48 -15.83 6.97
CA ALA A 73 -19.11 -16.04 7.43
C ALA A 73 -18.07 -15.43 6.49
N LEU A 74 -18.27 -15.55 5.17
CA LEU A 74 -17.41 -14.91 4.17
C LEU A 74 -17.45 -13.39 4.30
N ARG A 75 -18.65 -12.78 4.36
CA ARG A 75 -18.80 -11.33 4.54
C ARG A 75 -18.16 -10.83 5.85
N ALA A 76 -18.34 -11.57 6.93
CA ALA A 76 -17.72 -11.26 8.22
C ALA A 76 -16.19 -11.31 8.15
N GLU A 77 -15.64 -12.28 7.42
CA GLU A 77 -14.20 -12.40 7.23
C GLU A 77 -13.65 -11.30 6.33
N MET A 78 -14.31 -10.98 5.22
CA MET A 78 -13.95 -9.86 4.34
C MET A 78 -13.91 -8.54 5.14
N ALA A 79 -14.95 -8.27 5.92
CA ALA A 79 -15.01 -7.07 6.78
C ALA A 79 -13.89 -7.05 7.83
N ARG A 80 -13.57 -8.20 8.44
CA ARG A 80 -12.46 -8.33 9.40
C ARG A 80 -11.12 -8.00 8.73
N VAL A 81 -10.88 -8.54 7.54
CA VAL A 81 -9.63 -8.33 6.78
C VAL A 81 -9.52 -6.88 6.33
N ASP A 82 -10.59 -6.26 5.84
CA ASP A 82 -10.61 -4.85 5.46
C ASP A 82 -10.35 -3.94 6.67
N ALA A 83 -10.95 -4.20 7.83
CA ALA A 83 -10.68 -3.43 9.05
C ALA A 83 -9.20 -3.50 9.44
N VAL A 84 -8.60 -4.70 9.47
CA VAL A 84 -7.17 -4.87 9.78
C VAL A 84 -6.29 -4.15 8.75
N THR A 85 -6.64 -4.26 7.47
CA THR A 85 -5.91 -3.64 6.37
C THR A 85 -5.89 -2.12 6.53
N ASN A 86 -7.06 -1.51 6.72
CA ASN A 86 -7.23 -0.06 6.71
C ASN A 86 -6.77 0.60 8.02
N GLU A 87 -7.07 0.00 9.17
CA GLU A 87 -6.79 0.61 10.47
C GLU A 87 -5.36 0.36 10.97
N LEU A 88 -4.73 -0.75 10.54
CA LEU A 88 -3.41 -1.14 11.05
C LEU A 88 -2.34 -1.26 9.97
N THR A 89 -2.54 -2.13 8.99
CA THR A 89 -1.45 -2.54 8.09
C THR A 89 -1.06 -1.39 7.16
N THR A 90 -2.04 -0.77 6.49
CA THR A 90 -1.78 0.29 5.52
C THR A 90 -1.13 1.52 6.16
N PRO A 91 -1.59 2.06 7.30
CA PRO A 91 -0.92 3.18 7.97
C PRO A 91 0.54 2.91 8.31
N GLY A 92 0.85 1.71 8.83
CA GLY A 92 2.22 1.33 9.18
C GLY A 92 3.15 1.26 7.98
N VAL A 93 2.68 0.70 6.86
CA VAL A 93 3.47 0.60 5.61
C VAL A 93 3.58 1.95 4.91
N ALA A 94 2.50 2.75 4.89
CA ALA A 94 2.47 4.08 4.28
C ALA A 94 3.50 5.02 4.90
N GLU A 95 3.74 4.94 6.21
CA GLU A 95 4.80 5.73 6.86
C GLU A 95 6.21 5.35 6.38
N GLY A 96 6.46 4.07 6.11
CA GLY A 96 7.69 3.61 5.49
C GLY A 96 7.86 4.15 4.07
N VAL A 97 6.80 4.05 3.26
CA VAL A 97 6.75 4.55 1.87
C VAL A 97 6.94 6.07 1.81
N ARG A 98 6.33 6.82 2.74
CA ARG A 98 6.49 8.27 2.84
C ARG A 98 7.93 8.68 3.09
N ARG A 99 8.61 8.02 4.03
CA ARG A 99 10.03 8.26 4.31
C ARG A 99 10.92 7.93 3.11
N ALA A 100 10.66 6.80 2.45
CA ALA A 100 11.34 6.45 1.20
C ALA A 100 11.11 7.49 0.10
N THR A 101 9.89 8.03 -0.01
CA THR A 101 9.55 9.04 -1.01
C THR A 101 10.33 10.32 -0.77
N ARG A 102 10.32 10.81 0.48
CA ARG A 102 11.11 11.99 0.89
C ARG A 102 12.61 11.79 0.63
N ALA A 103 13.15 10.60 0.93
CA ALA A 103 14.55 10.29 0.64
C ALA A 103 14.84 10.32 -0.88
N ALA A 104 13.96 9.75 -1.69
CA ALA A 104 14.10 9.70 -3.15
C ALA A 104 13.96 11.08 -3.83
N THR A 105 13.17 11.99 -3.26
CA THR A 105 12.92 13.33 -3.83
C THR A 105 13.88 14.38 -3.32
N ARG A 106 14.32 14.29 -2.05
CA ARG A 106 15.20 15.29 -1.42
C ARG A 106 16.69 14.92 -1.47
N GLY A 107 17.02 13.66 -1.79
CA GLY A 107 18.38 13.12 -1.70
C GLY A 107 18.84 12.89 -0.25
N ASP A 108 19.98 12.24 -0.05
CA ASP A 108 20.55 11.85 1.26
C ASP A 108 21.03 13.02 2.15
N GLY A 109 20.42 14.20 2.04
CA GLY A 109 20.71 15.34 2.91
C GLY A 109 22.02 16.08 2.59
N THR A 110 22.66 15.78 1.46
CA THR A 110 23.89 16.46 0.99
C THR A 110 23.62 17.67 0.10
N ARG A 111 22.36 18.11 -0.04
CA ARG A 111 22.07 19.37 -0.72
C ARG A 111 22.58 20.53 0.13
N ASP A 112 23.51 21.29 -0.42
CA ASP A 112 23.99 22.54 0.17
C ASP A 112 22.81 23.41 0.57
N VAL A 113 22.78 23.75 1.86
CA VAL A 113 21.75 24.54 2.56
C VAL A 113 21.51 25.93 1.92
N GLY A 114 22.30 26.32 0.92
CA GLY A 114 22.21 27.60 0.21
C GLY A 114 21.44 27.60 -1.12
N THR A 115 21.01 26.46 -1.68
CA THR A 115 20.23 26.47 -2.94
C THR A 115 18.73 26.40 -2.64
N ALA A 116 18.00 27.47 -3.01
CA ALA A 116 16.55 27.48 -2.91
C ALA A 116 15.95 26.33 -3.74
N ARG A 117 15.14 25.48 -3.08
CA ARG A 117 14.49 24.34 -3.73
C ARG A 117 13.63 24.81 -4.91
N ARG A 118 13.83 24.20 -6.08
CA ARG A 118 13.07 24.55 -7.30
C ARG A 118 11.58 24.21 -7.13
N PRO A 119 10.65 25.01 -7.66
CA PRO A 119 9.21 24.73 -7.57
C PRO A 119 8.83 23.34 -8.12
N SER A 120 9.44 22.94 -9.23
CA SER A 120 9.25 21.60 -9.83
C SER A 120 9.59 20.46 -8.88
N GLU A 121 10.58 20.63 -8.01
CA GLU A 121 10.98 19.59 -7.05
C GLU A 121 9.99 19.43 -5.90
N ALA A 122 9.34 20.52 -5.47
CA ALA A 122 8.28 20.49 -4.46
C ALA A 122 6.99 19.87 -5.03
N LEU A 123 6.61 20.27 -6.25
CA LEU A 123 5.47 19.71 -6.97
C LEU A 123 5.66 18.22 -7.28
N ALA A 124 6.86 17.81 -7.68
CA ALA A 124 7.19 16.41 -7.94
C ALA A 124 7.12 15.55 -6.67
N GLU A 125 7.56 16.08 -5.52
CA GLU A 125 7.43 15.38 -4.24
C GLU A 125 5.96 15.20 -3.85
N ALA A 126 5.12 16.22 -4.06
CA ALA A 126 3.69 16.09 -3.83
C ALA A 126 3.06 14.98 -4.70
N CYS A 127 3.34 14.99 -6.01
CA CYS A 127 2.86 13.96 -6.94
C CYS A 127 3.36 12.56 -6.56
N ALA A 128 4.65 12.42 -6.24
CA ALA A 128 5.25 11.16 -5.83
C ALA A 128 4.61 10.64 -4.53
N THR A 129 4.37 11.52 -3.55
CA THR A 129 3.74 11.15 -2.27
C THR A 129 2.33 10.62 -2.47
N LEU A 130 1.48 11.35 -3.22
CA LEU A 130 0.10 10.94 -3.46
C LEU A 130 0.02 9.63 -4.26
N ALA A 131 0.85 9.48 -5.30
CA ALA A 131 0.91 8.26 -6.11
C ALA A 131 1.45 7.07 -5.30
N ALA A 132 2.51 7.27 -4.53
CA ALA A 132 3.13 6.22 -3.72
C ALA A 132 2.19 5.73 -2.62
N THR A 133 1.45 6.64 -1.96
CA THR A 133 0.44 6.26 -0.97
C THR A 133 -0.72 5.50 -1.61
N SER A 134 -1.17 5.90 -2.80
CA SER A 134 -2.23 5.19 -3.56
C SER A 134 -1.79 3.76 -3.91
N ALA A 135 -0.58 3.61 -4.44
CA ALA A 135 -0.02 2.31 -4.80
C ALA A 135 0.25 1.43 -3.56
N CYS A 136 0.72 2.02 -2.46
CA CYS A 136 0.89 1.35 -1.17
C CYS A 136 -0.42 0.78 -0.65
N ALA A 137 -1.49 1.60 -0.62
CA ALA A 137 -2.80 1.19 -0.13
C ALA A 137 -3.35 -0.02 -0.90
N LEU A 138 -3.25 -0.01 -2.24
CA LEU A 138 -3.70 -1.15 -3.05
C LEU A 138 -2.80 -2.37 -2.95
N LEU A 139 -1.48 -2.19 -2.83
CA LEU A 139 -0.55 -3.30 -2.64
C LEU A 139 -0.83 -4.03 -1.31
N VAL A 140 -1.01 -3.27 -0.23
CA VAL A 140 -1.36 -3.81 1.09
C VAL A 140 -2.74 -4.46 1.06
N LYS A 141 -3.74 -3.81 0.44
CA LYS A 141 -5.09 -4.38 0.28
C LYS A 141 -5.04 -5.69 -0.50
N THR A 142 -4.24 -5.77 -1.57
CA THR A 142 -4.06 -7.00 -2.36
C THR A 142 -3.46 -8.11 -1.49
N ALA A 143 -2.34 -7.85 -0.84
CA ALA A 143 -1.64 -8.85 -0.02
C ALA A 143 -2.52 -9.35 1.14
N MET A 144 -3.20 -8.44 1.85
CA MET A 144 -4.06 -8.78 2.98
C MET A 144 -5.28 -9.58 2.56
N ASN A 145 -5.93 -9.24 1.44
CA ASN A 145 -7.07 -10.01 0.93
C ASN A 145 -6.64 -11.42 0.47
N LEU A 146 -5.48 -11.57 -0.17
CA LEU A 146 -4.96 -12.90 -0.54
C LEU A 146 -4.62 -13.76 0.69
N ILE A 147 -3.99 -13.18 1.71
CA ILE A 147 -3.74 -13.87 3.00
C ILE A 147 -5.06 -14.26 3.66
N GLY A 148 -6.00 -13.32 3.74
CA GLY A 148 -7.31 -13.51 4.35
C GLY A 148 -8.09 -14.62 3.69
N ARG A 149 -8.17 -14.58 2.35
CA ARG A 149 -8.86 -15.58 1.54
C ARG A 149 -8.26 -16.97 1.72
N ARG A 150 -6.93 -17.09 1.71
CA ARG A 150 -6.27 -18.39 1.92
C ARG A 150 -6.54 -18.94 3.32
N GLY A 151 -6.43 -18.11 4.34
CA GLY A 151 -6.76 -18.49 5.72
C GLY A 151 -8.25 -18.84 5.92
N PHE A 152 -9.16 -18.20 5.20
CA PHE A 152 -10.57 -18.57 5.20
C PHE A 152 -10.81 -19.95 4.58
N LEU A 153 -10.24 -20.19 3.40
CA LEU A 153 -10.34 -21.48 2.70
C LEU A 153 -9.73 -22.63 3.50
N ASP A 154 -8.58 -22.41 4.16
CA ASP A 154 -7.95 -23.41 5.04
C ASP A 154 -8.90 -23.83 6.18
N ARG A 155 -9.56 -22.85 6.83
CA ARG A 155 -10.53 -23.13 7.90
C ARG A 155 -11.79 -23.85 7.40
N GLU A 156 -12.26 -23.52 6.19
CA GLU A 156 -13.43 -24.18 5.61
C GLU A 156 -13.15 -25.61 5.15
N ARG A 157 -11.93 -25.90 4.68
CA ARG A 157 -11.53 -27.26 4.29
C ARG A 157 -11.45 -28.23 5.45
N ARG A 158 -11.24 -27.75 6.70
CA ARG A 158 -11.21 -28.55 7.95
C ARG A 158 -10.21 -29.72 7.96
N GLU A 159 -9.34 -29.80 6.97
CA GLU A 159 -8.32 -30.82 6.78
C GLU A 159 -6.99 -30.12 6.50
N GLY A 160 -5.95 -30.44 7.29
CA GLY A 160 -4.64 -29.79 7.22
C GLY A 160 -4.49 -28.58 8.15
N GLY A 161 -3.24 -28.22 8.43
CA GLY A 161 -2.90 -26.96 9.12
C GLY A 161 -2.95 -25.77 8.17
N ASP A 162 -2.83 -24.55 8.73
CA ASP A 162 -2.80 -23.31 7.95
C ASP A 162 -1.75 -23.39 6.83
N THR A 163 -2.15 -23.11 5.59
CA THR A 163 -1.26 -23.11 4.42
C THR A 163 -0.20 -22.01 4.53
N LEU A 164 -0.55 -20.91 5.20
CA LEU A 164 0.36 -19.84 5.57
C LEU A 164 0.28 -19.63 7.07
N ASP A 165 1.29 -20.09 7.80
CA ASP A 165 1.45 -19.79 9.22
C ASP A 165 1.90 -18.33 9.43
N ASP A 166 2.08 -17.94 10.69
CA ASP A 166 2.42 -16.55 11.03
C ASP A 166 3.80 -16.11 10.51
N ALA A 167 4.78 -17.01 10.51
CA ALA A 167 6.09 -16.74 9.93
C ALA A 167 5.99 -16.51 8.42
N SER A 168 5.19 -17.33 7.72
CA SER A 168 4.95 -17.21 6.28
C SER A 168 4.18 -15.93 5.94
N ARG A 169 3.11 -15.61 6.68
CA ARG A 169 2.38 -14.34 6.52
C ARG A 169 3.31 -13.14 6.66
N ALA A 170 4.19 -13.17 7.66
CA ALA A 170 5.15 -12.12 7.89
C ALA A 170 6.20 -12.01 6.76
N ALA A 171 6.79 -13.14 6.37
CA ALA A 171 7.75 -13.19 5.27
C ALA A 171 7.13 -12.69 3.95
N PHE A 172 5.90 -13.07 3.66
CA PHE A 172 5.16 -12.63 2.47
C PHE A 172 4.86 -11.13 2.49
N LEU A 173 4.33 -10.58 3.59
CA LEU A 173 4.07 -9.14 3.69
C LEU A 173 5.35 -8.34 3.55
N SER A 174 6.42 -8.73 4.25
CA SER A 174 7.73 -8.11 4.15
C SER A 174 8.27 -8.12 2.72
N ALA A 175 8.20 -9.28 2.05
CA ALA A 175 8.63 -9.43 0.66
C ALA A 175 7.85 -8.52 -0.30
N THR A 176 6.55 -8.38 -0.07
CA THR A 176 5.64 -7.64 -0.96
C THR A 176 5.81 -6.14 -0.81
N THR A 177 6.01 -5.61 0.40
CA THR A 177 6.03 -4.16 0.64
C THR A 177 7.44 -3.56 0.68
N THR A 178 8.47 -4.35 0.99
CA THR A 178 9.85 -3.85 1.11
C THR A 178 10.43 -3.43 -0.23
N ASP A 179 10.17 -4.18 -1.30
CA ASP A 179 10.74 -3.87 -2.62
C ASP A 179 10.19 -2.56 -3.17
N PHE A 180 8.88 -2.34 -3.04
CA PHE A 180 8.25 -1.06 -3.40
C PHE A 180 8.91 0.11 -2.66
N ALA A 181 9.06 0.03 -1.34
CA ALA A 181 9.69 1.09 -0.56
C ALA A 181 11.17 1.32 -0.91
N ARG A 182 11.92 0.26 -1.29
CA ARG A 182 13.36 0.36 -1.59
C ARG A 182 13.66 0.81 -3.00
N ARG A 183 12.86 0.40 -3.98
CA ARG A 183 13.13 0.59 -5.42
C ARG A 183 12.00 1.30 -6.12
N GLY A 184 10.78 0.77 -6.01
CA GLY A 184 9.61 1.30 -6.72
C GLY A 184 9.32 2.77 -6.45
N VAL A 185 9.47 3.21 -5.19
CA VAL A 185 9.30 4.62 -4.82
C VAL A 185 10.31 5.54 -5.51
N GLY A 186 11.55 5.08 -5.70
CA GLY A 186 12.57 5.83 -6.42
C GLY A 186 12.23 6.01 -7.90
N GLU A 187 11.74 4.95 -8.54
CA GLU A 187 11.25 5.00 -9.92
C GLU A 187 10.02 5.93 -10.03
N LEU A 188 9.04 5.77 -9.16
CA LEU A 188 7.83 6.61 -9.16
C LEU A 188 8.16 8.10 -8.92
N ALA A 189 9.13 8.40 -8.05
CA ALA A 189 9.61 9.76 -7.85
C ALA A 189 10.36 10.33 -9.08
N ALA A 190 11.06 9.50 -9.85
CA ALA A 190 11.67 9.93 -11.11
C ALA A 190 10.60 10.21 -12.18
N ILE A 191 9.56 9.37 -12.27
CA ILE A 191 8.42 9.55 -13.17
C ILE A 191 7.66 10.84 -12.82
N ALA A 192 7.36 11.05 -11.54
CA ALA A 192 6.68 12.25 -11.06
C ALA A 192 7.47 13.51 -11.40
N ARG A 193 8.80 13.50 -11.26
CA ARG A 193 9.68 14.61 -11.67
C ARG A 193 9.56 14.91 -13.16
N ALA A 194 9.71 13.90 -14.01
CA ALA A 194 9.64 14.07 -15.46
C ALA A 194 8.27 14.62 -15.91
N ILE A 195 7.19 14.15 -15.29
CA ILE A 195 5.82 14.64 -15.58
C ILE A 195 5.67 16.08 -15.13
N VAL A 196 6.03 16.40 -13.89
CA VAL A 196 5.91 17.77 -13.37
C VAL A 196 6.73 18.75 -14.20
N GLU A 197 7.96 18.42 -14.57
CA GLU A 197 8.79 19.28 -15.43
C GLU A 197 8.20 19.49 -16.82
N ARG A 198 7.52 18.49 -17.37
CA ARG A 198 6.81 18.63 -18.64
C ARG A 198 5.56 19.50 -18.49
N GLU A 199 4.69 19.14 -17.56
CA GLU A 199 3.41 19.83 -17.35
C GLU A 199 3.65 21.28 -16.91
N LEU A 200 4.70 21.57 -16.12
CA LEU A 200 4.98 22.92 -15.65
C LEU A 200 5.37 23.86 -16.78
N ARG A 201 6.19 23.37 -17.74
CA ARG A 201 6.51 24.10 -18.97
C ARG A 201 5.26 24.38 -19.79
N GLU A 202 4.49 23.34 -20.11
CA GLU A 202 3.26 23.47 -20.89
C GLU A 202 2.20 24.38 -20.20
N PHE A 203 2.13 24.36 -18.87
CA PHE A 203 1.16 25.13 -18.08
C PHE A 203 1.50 26.62 -17.99
N ASN A 204 2.78 26.97 -17.98
CA ASN A 204 3.25 28.36 -17.89
C ASN A 204 3.48 29.00 -19.26
N ASP A 205 3.93 28.24 -20.28
CA ASP A 205 4.12 28.75 -21.66
C ASP A 205 2.81 29.29 -22.26
N GLY A 206 1.65 28.76 -21.82
CA GLY A 206 0.34 29.27 -22.20
C GLY A 206 -0.09 30.58 -21.52
N ARG A 207 0.76 31.20 -20.67
CA ARG A 207 0.39 32.33 -19.79
C ARG A 207 1.23 33.61 -19.94
N GLU A 208 2.11 33.71 -20.94
CA GLU A 208 2.97 34.90 -21.18
C GLU A 208 3.78 35.37 -19.94
N GLU A 209 4.10 34.49 -19.00
CA GLU A 209 4.90 34.79 -17.80
C GLU A 209 6.12 33.86 -17.74
N ASP A 210 7.33 34.42 -17.60
CA ASP A 210 8.54 33.63 -17.28
C ASP A 210 8.35 32.89 -15.93
N GLU A 211 8.96 31.71 -15.73
CA GLU A 211 8.80 30.92 -14.49
C GLU A 211 9.08 31.71 -13.20
N ALA A 212 9.95 32.73 -13.26
CA ALA A 212 10.29 33.59 -12.13
C ALA A 212 9.18 34.61 -11.77
N SER A 213 8.34 35.01 -12.72
CA SER A 213 7.21 35.91 -12.51
C SER A 213 5.87 35.16 -12.40
N ALA A 214 5.85 33.88 -12.76
CA ALA A 214 4.67 33.03 -12.70
C ALA A 214 3.98 33.07 -11.33
N SER A 215 2.69 33.39 -11.34
CA SER A 215 1.85 33.41 -10.14
C SER A 215 0.57 32.59 -10.30
N TRP A 216 0.21 31.83 -9.27
CA TRP A 216 -0.89 30.87 -9.30
C TRP A 216 -1.96 31.20 -8.26
N THR A 217 -3.22 31.08 -8.64
CA THR A 217 -4.35 30.96 -7.71
C THR A 217 -4.41 29.56 -7.09
N ARG A 218 -5.28 29.36 -6.09
CA ARG A 218 -5.55 28.02 -5.55
C ARG A 218 -6.06 27.07 -6.64
N GLU A 219 -6.96 27.56 -7.49
CA GLU A 219 -7.56 26.75 -8.57
C GLU A 219 -6.52 26.38 -9.63
N ASP A 220 -5.55 27.25 -9.91
CA ASP A 220 -4.43 26.92 -10.79
C ASP A 220 -3.58 25.77 -10.23
N ALA A 221 -3.29 25.80 -8.93
CA ALA A 221 -2.52 24.73 -8.28
C ALA A 221 -3.29 23.40 -8.30
N ILE A 222 -4.61 23.43 -8.10
CA ILE A 222 -5.49 22.25 -8.20
C ILE A 222 -5.53 21.73 -9.64
N ASP A 223 -5.71 22.60 -10.64
CA ASP A 223 -5.74 22.20 -12.05
C ASP A 223 -4.40 21.60 -12.50
N PHE A 224 -3.29 22.22 -12.07
CA PHE A 224 -1.95 21.70 -12.34
C PHE A 224 -1.76 20.29 -11.78
N MET A 225 -2.11 20.08 -10.50
CA MET A 225 -2.00 18.75 -9.88
C MET A 225 -2.90 17.73 -10.60
N ARG A 226 -4.13 18.12 -10.97
CA ARG A 226 -5.05 17.28 -11.75
C ARG A 226 -4.44 16.84 -13.09
N ARG A 227 -3.80 17.75 -13.83
CA ARG A 227 -3.11 17.43 -15.09
C ARG A 227 -1.95 16.46 -14.87
N CYS A 228 -1.13 16.69 -13.83
CA CYS A 228 -0.05 15.77 -13.48
C CYS A 228 -0.56 14.35 -13.20
N ARG A 229 -1.68 14.21 -12.47
CA ARG A 229 -2.33 12.90 -12.25
C ARG A 229 -2.80 12.27 -13.55
N GLU A 230 -3.44 13.02 -14.43
CA GLU A 230 -3.93 12.52 -15.72
C GLU A 230 -2.79 12.03 -16.61
N THR A 231 -1.70 12.77 -16.67
CA THR A 231 -0.49 12.38 -17.40
C THR A 231 0.16 11.14 -16.75
N LEU A 232 0.25 11.08 -15.42
CA LEU A 232 0.75 9.91 -14.70
C LEU A 232 -0.09 8.66 -14.95
N SER A 233 -1.41 8.81 -14.86
CA SER A 233 -2.37 7.71 -15.11
C SER A 233 -2.17 7.20 -16.54
N ARG A 234 -2.10 8.10 -17.53
CA ARG A 234 -1.88 7.74 -18.94
C ARG A 234 -0.53 7.06 -19.18
N ALA A 235 0.53 7.54 -18.52
CA ALA A 235 1.87 6.95 -18.62
C ALA A 235 1.92 5.52 -18.07
N LEU A 236 1.08 5.21 -17.08
CA LEU A 236 1.07 3.93 -16.35
C LEU A 236 -0.16 3.06 -16.68
N LEU A 237 -0.87 3.35 -17.80
CA LEU A 237 -2.09 2.65 -18.23
C LEU A 237 -1.86 1.21 -18.70
N VAL A 238 -0.64 0.84 -19.11
CA VAL A 238 -0.39 -0.45 -19.78
C VAL A 238 -0.06 -1.52 -18.73
N PRO A 239 -0.91 -2.54 -18.57
CA PRO A 239 -0.52 -3.74 -17.85
C PRO A 239 0.62 -4.42 -18.62
N SER A 240 1.69 -4.80 -17.92
CA SER A 240 2.86 -5.55 -18.38
C SER A 240 2.62 -6.48 -19.60
N ASP A 241 3.69 -6.65 -20.40
CA ASP A 241 3.87 -7.28 -21.72
C ASP A 241 3.19 -8.63 -22.03
N VAL A 242 2.44 -9.22 -21.11
CA VAL A 242 1.73 -10.51 -21.26
C VAL A 242 0.46 -10.39 -22.13
N PHE A 243 -0.11 -9.18 -22.27
CA PHE A 243 -1.23 -8.93 -23.20
C PHE A 243 -0.78 -8.44 -24.58
N SER A 244 0.52 -8.45 -24.85
CA SER A 244 1.12 -8.08 -26.13
C SER A 244 1.87 -9.26 -26.75
N ASP A 245 1.14 -10.28 -27.21
CA ASP A 245 1.69 -11.39 -28.04
C ASP A 245 0.62 -11.94 -29.01
N PRO A 246 0.97 -12.48 -30.20
CA PRO A 246 0.43 -12.06 -31.50
C PRO A 246 -0.58 -13.08 -32.03
N LYS A 247 -1.11 -13.94 -31.14
CA LYS A 247 -2.04 -15.05 -31.41
C LYS A 247 -3.47 -14.79 -30.89
N ALA A 248 -3.82 -13.55 -30.58
CA ALA A 248 -5.15 -13.19 -30.08
C ALA A 248 -6.28 -13.57 -31.08
N LEU A 249 -7.37 -14.11 -30.53
CA LEU A 249 -8.46 -14.78 -31.23
C LEU A 249 -9.32 -13.82 -32.11
N PRO A 250 -10.01 -14.33 -33.14
CA PRO A 250 -10.58 -13.50 -34.23
C PRO A 250 -11.64 -12.47 -33.82
N PHE A 251 -12.29 -12.62 -32.66
CA PHE A 251 -13.33 -11.70 -32.21
C PHE A 251 -12.80 -10.51 -31.41
N GLU A 252 -11.53 -10.51 -30.99
CA GLU A 252 -10.92 -9.39 -30.24
C GLU A 252 -10.38 -8.26 -31.14
N ARG A 253 -10.54 -8.37 -32.46
CA ARG A 253 -9.92 -7.46 -33.44
C ARG A 253 -10.68 -6.16 -33.72
N LYS A 254 -11.95 -6.03 -33.34
CA LYS A 254 -12.79 -4.97 -33.94
C LYS A 254 -12.85 -3.62 -33.21
N ASN A 255 -12.34 -3.44 -31.99
CA ASN A 255 -12.50 -2.15 -31.28
C ASN A 255 -11.48 -1.81 -30.18
N ARG A 256 -10.28 -2.39 -30.14
CA ARG A 256 -9.27 -1.95 -29.15
C ARG A 256 -8.31 -0.92 -29.75
N LEU A 257 -8.27 0.25 -29.11
CA LEU A 257 -7.23 1.26 -29.27
C LEU A 257 -5.88 0.55 -29.17
N HIS A 258 -5.20 0.37 -30.30
CA HIS A 258 -3.76 0.14 -30.31
C HIS A 258 -3.12 1.39 -29.74
N VAL A 259 -2.93 1.41 -28.42
CA VAL A 259 -2.12 2.41 -27.77
C VAL A 259 -0.69 2.15 -28.22
N LYS A 260 -0.27 2.82 -29.29
CA LYS A 260 1.13 3.06 -29.63
C LYS A 260 1.74 3.98 -28.55
N ALA A 261 1.72 3.56 -27.29
CA ALA A 261 2.47 4.27 -26.26
C ALA A 261 3.95 3.95 -26.48
N PRO A 262 4.82 4.97 -26.55
CA PRO A 262 6.25 4.72 -26.48
C PRO A 262 6.53 4.01 -25.15
N ARG A 263 7.10 2.80 -25.18
CA ARG A 263 7.57 2.10 -23.98
C ARG A 263 8.71 2.93 -23.37
N SER A 264 8.37 3.80 -22.43
CA SER A 264 9.35 4.58 -21.66
C SER A 264 9.12 4.51 -20.14
N PHE A 265 8.05 3.87 -19.66
CA PHE A 265 7.74 3.77 -18.23
C PHE A 265 7.65 2.31 -17.75
N PRO A 266 8.17 2.00 -16.55
CA PRO A 266 8.05 0.67 -15.95
C PRO A 266 6.59 0.32 -15.65
N SER A 267 6.26 -0.97 -15.68
CA SER A 267 4.95 -1.46 -15.28
C SER A 267 4.72 -1.33 -13.77
N TRP A 268 3.45 -1.35 -13.33
CA TRP A 268 3.12 -1.41 -11.90
C TRP A 268 3.72 -2.63 -11.21
N GLU A 269 3.75 -3.79 -11.87
CA GLU A 269 4.38 -4.98 -11.30
C GLU A 269 5.86 -4.75 -11.03
N SER A 270 6.62 -4.22 -11.99
CA SER A 270 8.06 -3.99 -11.84
C SER A 270 8.39 -2.94 -10.77
N MET A 271 7.48 -2.00 -10.52
CA MET A 271 7.65 -1.02 -9.44
C MET A 271 7.23 -1.60 -8.07
N LEU A 272 6.18 -2.42 -8.02
CA LEU A 272 5.59 -2.86 -6.74
C LEU A 272 6.21 -4.14 -6.20
N LEU A 273 6.68 -5.03 -7.08
CA LEU A 273 7.11 -6.37 -6.70
C LEU A 273 8.53 -6.68 -7.16
N PRO A 274 9.24 -7.54 -6.42
CA PRO A 274 10.55 -8.00 -6.85
C PRO A 274 10.45 -8.79 -8.16
N PRO A 275 11.46 -8.69 -9.05
CA PRO A 275 11.43 -9.28 -10.41
C PRO A 275 11.39 -10.81 -10.41
N LYS A 276 11.78 -11.44 -9.29
CA LYS A 276 11.70 -12.89 -9.06
C LYS A 276 11.20 -13.13 -7.64
N ASN A 277 10.76 -14.35 -7.36
CA ASN A 277 10.46 -14.75 -5.99
C ASN A 277 11.69 -14.52 -5.11
N PRO A 278 11.54 -13.82 -3.97
CA PRO A 278 12.62 -13.68 -3.00
C PRO A 278 13.11 -15.04 -2.51
N ASP A 279 14.29 -15.01 -1.91
CA ASP A 279 14.79 -16.14 -1.14
C ASP A 279 13.97 -16.27 0.15
N PHE A 280 12.84 -17.00 0.07
CA PHE A 280 11.97 -17.26 1.20
C PHE A 280 12.64 -18.17 2.24
N ASP A 281 13.65 -18.94 1.83
CA ASP A 281 14.47 -19.70 2.78
C ASP A 281 15.34 -18.79 3.64
N ALA A 282 15.85 -17.69 3.10
CA ALA A 282 16.48 -16.67 3.93
C ALA A 282 15.45 -15.93 4.79
N ALA A 283 14.29 -15.59 4.23
CA ALA A 283 13.29 -14.75 4.91
C ALA A 283 12.65 -15.41 6.14
N LEU A 284 12.46 -16.73 6.10
CA LEU A 284 11.85 -17.50 7.19
C LEU A 284 12.88 -17.99 8.24
N GLY A 285 14.18 -17.70 8.07
CA GLY A 285 15.24 -18.08 9.03
C GLY A 285 15.62 -19.57 9.03
N ALA A 286 16.57 -19.97 9.86
CA ALA A 286 17.04 -21.36 9.89
C ALA A 286 15.93 -22.32 10.39
N PRO A 287 15.69 -23.46 9.70
CA PRO A 287 14.73 -24.45 10.17
C PRO A 287 15.24 -25.13 11.45
N SER A 288 14.31 -25.70 12.22
CA SER A 288 14.67 -26.61 13.31
C SER A 288 15.30 -27.89 12.74
N SER A 289 16.09 -28.61 13.54
CA SER A 289 16.72 -29.85 13.09
C SER A 289 15.69 -30.99 12.93
N GLY A 290 15.88 -31.82 11.90
CA GLY A 290 15.06 -33.02 11.65
C GLY A 290 14.35 -33.03 10.29
N ALA A 291 14.07 -34.22 9.77
CA ALA A 291 13.46 -34.40 8.45
C ALA A 291 12.05 -33.80 8.33
N GLU A 292 11.25 -33.87 9.40
CA GLU A 292 9.89 -33.30 9.43
C GLU A 292 9.91 -31.77 9.33
N SER A 293 10.85 -31.12 10.01
CA SER A 293 11.07 -29.66 9.97
C SER A 293 11.51 -29.19 8.58
N LEU A 294 12.37 -29.98 7.90
CA LEU A 294 12.77 -29.69 6.52
C LEU A 294 11.60 -29.84 5.54
N ALA A 295 10.79 -30.89 5.68
CA ALA A 295 9.60 -31.08 4.84
C ALA A 295 8.53 -30.00 5.07
N GLU A 296 8.35 -29.54 6.32
CA GLU A 296 7.49 -28.40 6.63
C GLU A 296 8.01 -27.12 6.00
N ARG A 297 9.33 -26.91 6.05
CA ARG A 297 9.98 -25.77 5.42
C ARG A 297 9.77 -25.74 3.90
N GLU A 298 10.00 -26.86 3.22
CA GLU A 298 9.77 -26.95 1.77
C GLU A 298 8.32 -26.59 1.40
N ARG A 299 7.35 -27.05 2.21
CA ARG A 299 5.94 -26.67 2.04
C ARG A 299 5.70 -25.17 2.24
N GLN A 300 6.24 -24.56 3.31
CA GLN A 300 6.12 -23.11 3.57
C GLN A 300 6.65 -22.31 2.38
N VAL A 301 7.86 -22.63 1.90
CA VAL A 301 8.50 -21.95 0.77
C VAL A 301 7.70 -22.12 -0.52
N SER A 302 7.14 -23.30 -0.77
CA SER A 302 6.24 -23.52 -1.90
C SER A 302 5.00 -22.62 -1.82
N ASN A 303 4.33 -22.60 -0.66
CA ASN A 303 3.13 -21.79 -0.46
C ASN A 303 3.40 -20.28 -0.60
N LEU A 304 4.57 -19.82 -0.14
CA LEU A 304 5.03 -18.44 -0.30
C LEU A 304 5.29 -18.06 -1.76
N LYS A 305 5.91 -18.97 -2.53
CA LYS A 305 6.09 -18.77 -3.97
C LYS A 305 4.74 -18.70 -4.69
N ASP A 306 3.79 -19.55 -4.31
CA ASP A 306 2.45 -19.57 -4.91
C ASP A 306 1.69 -18.27 -4.66
N ILE A 307 1.60 -17.81 -3.40
CA ILE A 307 0.88 -16.57 -3.09
C ILE A 307 1.58 -15.34 -3.69
N MET A 308 2.90 -15.32 -3.80
CA MET A 308 3.64 -14.24 -4.49
C MET A 308 3.38 -14.25 -6.00
N ASN A 309 3.31 -15.42 -6.62
CA ASN A 309 2.94 -15.54 -8.04
C ASN A 309 1.49 -15.12 -8.28
N GLU A 310 0.58 -15.47 -7.39
CA GLU A 310 -0.81 -14.99 -7.43
C GLU A 310 -0.89 -13.46 -7.27
N THR A 311 -0.10 -12.88 -6.37
CA THR A 311 -0.01 -11.42 -6.20
C THR A 311 0.42 -10.75 -7.51
N ARG A 312 1.38 -11.32 -8.24
CA ARG A 312 1.77 -10.83 -9.58
C ARG A 312 0.60 -10.90 -10.57
N LEU A 313 -0.17 -11.99 -10.58
CA LEU A 313 -1.34 -12.11 -11.46
C LEU A 313 -2.38 -11.03 -11.16
N VAL A 314 -2.65 -10.77 -9.89
CA VAL A 314 -3.59 -9.71 -9.47
C VAL A 314 -3.07 -8.33 -9.89
N ILE A 315 -1.81 -8.00 -9.62
CA ILE A 315 -1.23 -6.68 -9.96
C ILE A 315 -1.15 -6.45 -11.47
N ARG A 316 -0.93 -7.52 -12.27
CA ARG A 316 -0.96 -7.44 -13.74
C ARG A 316 -2.36 -7.28 -14.31
N SER A 317 -3.41 -7.49 -13.51
CA SER A 317 -4.77 -7.47 -14.02
C SER A 317 -5.19 -6.05 -14.42
N PRO A 318 -6.05 -5.90 -15.46
CA PRO A 318 -6.66 -4.61 -15.77
C PRO A 318 -7.44 -4.02 -14.59
N HIS A 319 -8.03 -4.87 -13.74
CA HIS A 319 -8.77 -4.44 -12.55
C HIS A 319 -7.88 -3.71 -11.54
N PHE A 320 -6.63 -4.16 -11.37
CA PHE A 320 -5.67 -3.46 -10.51
C PHE A 320 -5.35 -2.06 -11.05
N VAL A 321 -5.12 -1.93 -12.36
CA VAL A 321 -4.83 -0.63 -12.99
C VAL A 321 -6.00 0.34 -12.85
N VAL A 322 -7.24 -0.13 -13.04
CA VAL A 322 -8.45 0.68 -12.83
C VAL A 322 -8.56 1.12 -11.37
N ALA A 323 -8.45 0.19 -10.42
CA ALA A 323 -8.52 0.51 -8.99
C ALA A 323 -7.42 1.49 -8.56
N LEU A 324 -6.23 1.41 -9.16
CA LEU A 324 -5.12 2.30 -8.87
C LEU A 324 -5.32 3.71 -9.41
N ASN A 325 -5.96 3.84 -10.57
CA ASN A 325 -6.38 5.14 -11.07
C ASN A 325 -7.47 5.76 -10.17
N ASP A 326 -8.39 4.95 -9.67
CA ASP A 326 -9.42 5.40 -8.72
C ASP A 326 -8.79 5.82 -7.38
N ALA A 327 -7.84 5.04 -6.86
CA ALA A 327 -7.07 5.39 -5.68
C ALA A 327 -6.30 6.72 -5.85
N MET A 328 -5.63 6.91 -7.00
CA MET A 328 -4.97 8.17 -7.32
C MET A 328 -5.97 9.31 -7.50
N HIS A 329 -7.16 9.06 -8.03
CA HIS A 329 -8.21 10.08 -8.10
C HIS A 329 -8.64 10.54 -6.72
N ALA A 330 -8.97 9.61 -5.82
CA ALA A 330 -9.34 9.90 -4.45
C ALA A 330 -8.22 10.65 -3.70
N ALA A 331 -6.96 10.26 -3.92
CA ALA A 331 -5.81 10.93 -3.32
C ALA A 331 -5.68 12.39 -3.77
N TRP A 332 -5.83 12.67 -5.07
CA TRP A 332 -5.78 14.03 -5.59
C TRP A 332 -6.99 14.86 -5.21
N ALA A 333 -8.18 14.27 -5.13
CA ALA A 333 -9.39 14.95 -4.65
C ALA A 333 -9.22 15.37 -3.18
N SER A 334 -8.76 14.45 -2.33
CA SER A 334 -8.44 14.73 -0.93
C SER A 334 -7.40 15.84 -0.78
N HIS A 335 -6.38 15.85 -1.64
CA HIS A 335 -5.38 16.93 -1.70
C HIS A 335 -5.96 18.29 -2.09
N ALA A 336 -6.82 18.34 -3.11
CA ALA A 336 -7.47 19.56 -3.55
C ALA A 336 -8.37 20.15 -2.45
N ASP A 337 -9.17 19.30 -1.80
CA ASP A 337 -10.06 19.70 -0.69
C ASP A 337 -9.27 20.19 0.52
N ALA A 338 -8.14 19.53 0.81
CA ALA A 338 -7.23 19.88 1.88
C ALA A 338 -6.42 21.17 1.63
N MET A 339 -6.43 21.70 0.41
CA MET A 339 -5.61 22.85 0.02
C MET A 339 -6.17 24.15 0.61
N PRO A 340 -5.44 24.81 1.52
CA PRO A 340 -5.97 25.93 2.31
C PRO A 340 -6.05 27.24 1.51
N GLN A 341 -7.27 27.73 1.28
CA GLN A 341 -7.51 29.03 0.62
C GLN A 341 -6.76 30.19 1.29
N LYS A 342 -6.66 30.18 2.62
CA LYS A 342 -6.02 31.24 3.40
C LYS A 342 -4.57 31.53 3.02
N PHE A 343 -3.82 30.56 2.50
CA PHE A 343 -2.45 30.80 2.05
C PHE A 343 -2.39 31.53 0.72
N PHE A 344 -3.37 31.33 -0.16
CA PHE A 344 -3.46 32.02 -1.45
C PHE A 344 -4.00 33.44 -1.32
N GLY A 345 -4.81 33.70 -0.29
CA GLY A 345 -5.31 35.02 0.08
C GLY A 345 -6.81 35.01 0.41
N ALA A 346 -7.34 36.17 0.78
CA ALA A 346 -8.73 36.32 1.23
C ALA A 346 -9.76 36.16 0.09
N THR A 347 -9.34 36.22 -1.18
CA THR A 347 -10.22 36.14 -2.35
C THR A 347 -9.83 34.96 -3.25
N ARG A 348 -10.78 34.46 -4.04
CA ARG A 348 -10.53 33.39 -5.03
C ARG A 348 -9.53 33.79 -6.13
N ALA A 349 -9.46 35.08 -6.44
CA ALA A 349 -8.54 35.62 -7.44
C ALA A 349 -7.14 35.92 -6.87
N ALA A 350 -6.91 35.72 -5.56
CA ALA A 350 -5.63 35.97 -4.95
C ALA A 350 -4.58 34.98 -5.46
N ARG A 351 -3.37 35.48 -5.74
CA ARG A 351 -2.28 34.74 -6.38
C ARG A 351 -1.06 34.69 -5.47
N LEU A 352 -0.37 33.56 -5.50
CA LEU A 352 0.96 33.39 -4.92
C LEU A 352 1.99 33.23 -6.03
N SER A 353 3.24 33.61 -5.78
CA SER A 353 4.32 33.20 -6.66
C SER A 353 4.37 31.67 -6.77
N LEU A 354 4.75 31.15 -7.93
CA LEU A 354 4.86 29.72 -8.21
C LEU A 354 5.67 28.99 -7.12
N ALA A 355 6.78 29.57 -6.68
CA ALA A 355 7.60 29.00 -5.62
C ALA A 355 6.83 28.82 -4.30
N ARG A 356 6.00 29.79 -3.91
CA ARG A 356 5.16 29.68 -2.70
C ARG A 356 4.00 28.71 -2.88
N ALA A 357 3.35 28.74 -4.05
CA ALA A 357 2.27 27.81 -4.37
C ALA A 357 2.75 26.35 -4.34
N ALA A 358 3.93 26.07 -4.91
CA ALA A 358 4.55 24.75 -4.89
C ALA A 358 4.82 24.23 -3.47
N LEU A 359 5.28 25.10 -2.56
CA LEU A 359 5.47 24.76 -1.14
C LEU A 359 4.14 24.46 -0.43
N VAL A 360 3.08 25.20 -0.75
CA VAL A 360 1.74 24.92 -0.21
C VAL A 360 1.23 23.57 -0.70
N VAL A 361 1.43 23.25 -1.99
CA VAL A 361 1.07 21.96 -2.58
C VAL A 361 1.80 20.82 -1.90
N GLU A 362 3.12 20.92 -1.74
CA GLU A 362 3.96 19.93 -1.06
C GLU A 362 3.53 19.74 0.40
N ALA A 363 3.43 20.83 1.16
CA ALA A 363 3.07 20.78 2.58
C ALA A 363 1.65 20.19 2.78
N THR A 364 0.73 20.45 1.85
CA THR A 364 -0.62 19.86 1.89
C THR A 364 -0.57 18.36 1.67
N ALA A 365 0.19 17.89 0.66
CA ALA A 365 0.36 16.46 0.39
C ALA A 365 1.01 15.73 1.56
N ASP A 366 2.06 16.31 2.12
CA ASP A 366 2.76 15.73 3.28
C ASP A 366 1.86 15.65 4.52
N ARG A 367 1.07 16.70 4.77
CA ARG A 367 0.12 16.76 5.89
C ARG A 367 -0.93 15.66 5.77
N ILE A 368 -1.63 15.57 4.64
CA ILE A 368 -2.69 14.56 4.49
C ILE A 368 -2.15 13.13 4.43
N ALA A 369 -0.94 12.93 3.91
CA ALA A 369 -0.28 11.62 3.89
C ALA A 369 0.16 11.18 5.29
N SER A 370 0.38 12.12 6.22
CA SER A 370 0.67 11.84 7.63
C SER A 370 -0.57 11.59 8.48
N ASP A 371 -1.75 11.90 7.95
CA ASP A 371 -3.04 11.77 8.63
C ASP A 371 -3.74 10.48 8.17
N PRO A 372 -3.77 9.42 9.00
CA PRO A 372 -4.41 8.15 8.63
C PRO A 372 -5.91 8.31 8.37
N ASP A 373 -6.58 9.25 9.04
CA ASP A 373 -8.01 9.54 8.86
C ASP A 373 -8.26 10.45 7.64
N GLY A 374 -7.20 11.01 7.05
CA GLY A 374 -7.26 11.87 5.88
C GLY A 374 -7.12 11.08 4.57
N LEU A 375 -5.88 10.95 4.08
CA LEU A 375 -5.60 10.44 2.74
C LEU A 375 -5.93 8.95 2.59
N LEU A 376 -5.54 8.13 3.57
CA LEU A 376 -5.75 6.68 3.52
C LEU A 376 -7.23 6.33 3.61
N ALA A 377 -7.99 7.00 4.48
CA ALA A 377 -9.44 6.85 4.55
C ALA A 377 -10.13 7.24 3.23
N SER A 378 -9.69 8.34 2.59
CA SER A 378 -10.23 8.76 1.29
C SER A 378 -10.01 7.69 0.21
N ILE A 379 -8.82 7.08 0.16
CA ILE A 379 -8.50 6.00 -0.79
C ILE A 379 -9.29 4.73 -0.45
N ALA A 380 -9.34 4.34 0.82
CA ALA A 380 -9.97 3.10 1.26
C ALA A 380 -11.48 3.08 1.00
N ASN A 381 -12.14 4.24 1.07
CA ASN A 381 -13.56 4.41 0.82
C ASN A 381 -13.91 4.63 -0.65
N GLU A 382 -12.93 4.70 -1.55
CA GLU A 382 -13.19 4.82 -2.98
C GLU A 382 -13.87 3.53 -3.50
N SER A 383 -14.92 3.73 -4.30
CA SER A 383 -15.79 2.66 -4.78
C SER A 383 -15.04 1.61 -5.59
N GLY A 384 -14.15 2.05 -6.49
CA GLY A 384 -13.31 1.17 -7.30
C GLY A 384 -12.30 0.38 -6.46
N VAL A 385 -11.73 1.00 -5.42
CA VAL A 385 -10.80 0.34 -4.48
C VAL A 385 -11.53 -0.72 -3.66
N THR A 386 -12.74 -0.40 -3.17
CA THR A 386 -13.59 -1.32 -2.42
C THR A 386 -14.01 -2.52 -3.29
N TYR A 387 -14.52 -2.25 -4.48
CA TYR A 387 -14.93 -3.29 -5.43
C TYR A 387 -13.77 -4.21 -5.81
N PHE A 388 -12.60 -3.64 -6.08
CA PHE A 388 -11.39 -4.41 -6.39
C PHE A 388 -11.01 -5.35 -5.24
N GLY A 389 -10.99 -4.86 -3.99
CA GLY A 389 -10.71 -5.69 -2.82
C GLY A 389 -11.68 -6.86 -2.68
N ASN A 390 -12.97 -6.59 -2.84
CA ASN A 390 -14.00 -7.62 -2.79
C ASN A 390 -13.84 -8.66 -3.91
N SER A 391 -13.38 -8.26 -5.09
CA SER A 391 -13.18 -9.14 -6.25
C SER A 391 -12.00 -10.11 -6.10
N ILE A 392 -11.13 -9.92 -5.09
CA ILE A 392 -10.04 -10.86 -4.79
C ILE A 392 -10.57 -12.13 -4.11
N TRP A 393 -11.66 -12.01 -3.35
CA TRP A 393 -12.36 -13.13 -2.69
C TRP A 393 -13.14 -13.96 -3.68
#